data_AF-A0AAU9M7L8-F1
#
_entry.id   AF-A0AAU9M7L8-F1
#
_cell.length_a   1.000
_cell.length_b   1.000
_cell.length_c   1.000
_cell.angle_alpha   90.00
_cell.angle_beta   90.00
_cell.angle_gamma   90.00
#
_symmetry.space_group_name_H-M   'P 1'
#
loop_
_entity.id
_entity.type
_entity.pdbx_description
1 polymer ?
#
loop_
_entity_poly.entity_id
_entity_poly.type
_entity_poly.pdbx_seq_one_letter_code
_entity_poly.pdbx_strand_id
1 'polypeptide(L)'
;MVLLQFLNVENQKPMEGRTPASSFSTIGDQASSSNQIMWLFSVFGGIIMCKVAYDLTGVISPLVFKGFNKLESVQKFEWKNRGISTFHALFVAIASYYFLFVSNLFDEHDQQEFIIYRSSASSNTILAMSLGYFLSDLTMIIWMYPTLGGPEYVFHHGLSMLGIIQSLICGQAQFYNFIVLFSEITTPFVNIRWYLDVAGKKNSMFYLLNGVAVFVGWLAARVILFIFFFLHMFTHLDQVKQTYWTIFCSLLTIPSGLTIMNLFWFWKNCQRIDQNSHKVHKT
;
A
#
# COMPACT_ATOMS: atom_id res chain seq x y z
N MET A 1 -16.73 12.18 -0.61
CA MET A 1 -17.24 11.88 -1.97
C MET A 1 -17.47 10.39 -2.15
N VAL A 2 -16.49 9.49 -1.96
CA VAL A 2 -16.72 8.02 -1.93
C VAL A 2 -17.67 7.54 -0.82
N LEU A 3 -17.58 8.12 0.38
CA LEU A 3 -18.54 7.82 1.45
C LEU A 3 -19.96 8.37 1.17
N LEU A 4 -20.09 9.39 0.31
CA LEU A 4 -21.37 9.98 -0.11
C LEU A 4 -21.93 9.28 -1.36
N GLN A 5 -21.07 8.69 -2.20
CA GLN A 5 -21.45 7.79 -3.30
C GLN A 5 -22.13 6.52 -2.76
N PHE A 6 -21.75 6.06 -1.58
CA PHE A 6 -22.34 4.92 -0.87
C PHE A 6 -23.83 5.08 -0.49
N LEU A 7 -24.31 6.32 -0.33
CA LEU A 7 -25.72 6.58 0.02
C LEU A 7 -26.63 6.67 -1.21
N ASN A 8 -26.11 6.51 -2.43
CA ASN A 8 -26.85 6.72 -3.67
C ASN A 8 -26.95 5.47 -4.57
N VAL A 9 -26.74 4.28 -3.99
CA VAL A 9 -26.68 2.97 -4.69
C VAL A 9 -28.04 2.54 -5.28
N GLU A 10 -29.15 3.19 -4.95
CA GLU A 10 -30.50 2.75 -5.35
C GLU A 10 -30.87 2.98 -6.84
N ASN A 11 -30.05 3.63 -7.67
CA ASN A 11 -30.47 4.04 -9.02
C ASN A 11 -29.50 3.73 -10.18
N GLN A 12 -28.70 2.66 -10.11
CA GLN A 12 -27.89 2.25 -11.28
C GLN A 12 -28.62 1.21 -12.14
N LYS A 13 -28.88 1.54 -13.41
CA LYS A 13 -29.34 0.59 -14.44
C LYS A 13 -28.24 -0.45 -14.71
N PRO A 14 -28.60 -1.72 -14.94
CA PRO A 14 -27.62 -2.74 -15.28
C PRO A 14 -26.98 -2.43 -16.64
N MET A 15 -25.65 -2.34 -16.67
CA MET A 15 -24.90 -2.37 -17.92
C MET A 15 -24.82 -3.81 -18.41
N GLU A 16 -25.08 -4.05 -19.69
CA GLU A 16 -24.85 -5.36 -20.30
C GLU A 16 -23.34 -5.66 -20.30
N GLY A 17 -22.97 -6.76 -19.65
CA GLY A 17 -21.59 -7.22 -19.54
C GLY A 17 -21.00 -7.54 -20.91
N ARG A 18 -19.70 -7.25 -21.07
CA ARG A 18 -18.95 -7.54 -22.29
C ARG A 18 -19.00 -9.04 -22.57
N THR A 19 -19.39 -9.44 -23.78
CA THR A 19 -19.14 -10.82 -24.25
C THR A 19 -17.63 -11.05 -24.23
N PRO A 20 -17.14 -12.17 -23.68
CA PRO A 20 -15.72 -12.40 -23.52
C PRO A 20 -15.11 -12.55 -24.91
N ALA A 21 -14.44 -11.50 -25.41
CA ALA A 21 -13.34 -11.69 -26.33
C ALA A 21 -12.39 -12.73 -25.70
N SER A 22 -11.80 -13.62 -26.50
CA SER A 22 -10.97 -14.68 -25.95
C SER A 22 -9.94 -14.07 -25.01
N SER A 23 -9.89 -14.51 -23.74
CA SER A 23 -9.11 -13.89 -22.66
C SER A 23 -7.67 -13.57 -23.06
N PHE A 24 -7.09 -14.38 -23.95
CA PHE A 24 -5.75 -14.19 -24.52
C PHE A 24 -5.61 -12.97 -25.43
N SER A 25 -6.61 -12.64 -26.25
CA SER A 25 -6.58 -11.48 -27.14
C SER A 25 -6.57 -10.17 -26.34
N THR A 26 -7.42 -10.07 -25.31
CA THR A 26 -7.50 -8.89 -24.43
C THR A 26 -6.25 -8.70 -23.57
N ILE A 27 -5.66 -9.79 -23.05
CA ILE A 27 -4.35 -9.72 -22.36
C ILE A 27 -3.26 -9.29 -23.35
N GLY A 28 -3.29 -9.79 -24.60
CA GLY A 28 -2.35 -9.40 -25.65
C GLY A 28 -2.40 -7.90 -25.97
N ASP A 29 -3.60 -7.33 -26.08
CA ASP A 29 -3.80 -5.90 -26.33
C ASP A 29 -3.35 -5.04 -25.13
N GLN A 30 -3.69 -5.47 -23.91
CA GLN A 30 -3.26 -4.80 -22.68
C GLN A 30 -1.75 -4.86 -22.49
N ALA A 31 -1.16 -6.04 -22.69
CA ALA A 31 0.27 -6.27 -22.64
C ALA A 31 0.94 -6.01 -24.00
N SER A 32 0.46 -5.02 -24.76
CA SER A 32 1.13 -4.57 -25.98
C SER A 32 2.59 -4.20 -25.70
N SER A 33 3.44 -4.30 -26.72
CA SER A 33 4.88 -4.01 -26.59
C SER A 33 5.14 -2.62 -26.01
N SER A 34 4.34 -1.61 -26.37
CA SER A 34 4.44 -0.25 -25.83
C SER A 34 4.15 -0.19 -24.33
N ASN A 35 3.09 -0.86 -23.88
CA ASN A 35 2.73 -0.91 -22.45
C ASN A 35 3.77 -1.66 -21.63
N GLN A 36 4.29 -2.79 -22.13
CA GLN A 36 5.35 -3.54 -21.46
C GLN A 36 6.62 -2.70 -21.27
N ILE A 37 7.04 -1.98 -22.32
CA ILE A 37 8.19 -1.07 -22.26
C ILE A 37 7.95 0.01 -21.20
N MET A 38 6.78 0.64 -21.20
CA MET A 38 6.40 1.64 -20.21
C MET A 38 6.44 1.08 -18.78
N TRP A 39 5.93 -0.13 -18.56
CA TRP A 39 5.96 -0.77 -17.24
C TRP A 39 7.40 -1.07 -16.80
N LEU A 40 8.25 -1.59 -17.68
CA LEU A 40 9.67 -1.85 -17.37
C LEU A 40 10.41 -0.57 -16.99
N PHE A 41 10.26 0.51 -17.76
CA PHE A 41 10.83 1.82 -17.42
C PHE A 41 10.30 2.35 -16.09
N SER A 42 9.00 2.15 -15.81
CA SER A 42 8.38 2.56 -14.55
C SER A 42 8.89 1.75 -13.35
N VAL A 43 9.06 0.43 -13.49
CA VAL A 43 9.68 -0.44 -12.48
C VAL A 43 11.11 0.05 -12.19
N PHE A 44 11.90 0.30 -13.24
CA PHE A 44 13.25 0.84 -13.10
C PHE A 44 13.25 2.23 -12.42
N GLY A 45 12.30 3.09 -12.76
CA GLY A 45 12.07 4.36 -12.07
C GLY A 45 11.77 4.19 -10.58
N GLY A 46 10.98 3.18 -10.20
CA GLY A 46 10.74 2.81 -8.80
C GLY A 46 12.02 2.37 -8.06
N ILE A 47 12.91 1.63 -8.73
CA ILE A 47 14.20 1.22 -8.17
C ILE A 47 15.13 2.43 -7.99
N ILE A 48 15.20 3.34 -8.97
CA ILE A 48 15.96 4.59 -8.86
C ILE A 48 15.43 5.44 -7.70
N MET A 49 14.11 5.59 -7.61
CA MET A 49 13.45 6.29 -6.51
C MET A 49 13.89 5.72 -5.16
N CYS A 50 14.00 4.40 -5.02
CA CYS A 50 14.49 3.78 -3.80
C CYS A 50 15.93 4.15 -3.48
N LYS A 51 16.82 4.12 -4.48
CA LYS A 51 18.22 4.51 -4.29
C LYS A 51 18.34 5.98 -3.86
N VAL A 52 17.61 6.87 -4.51
CA VAL A 52 17.57 8.30 -4.18
C VAL A 52 17.05 8.51 -2.76
N ALA A 53 15.92 7.89 -2.39
CA ALA A 53 15.35 7.99 -1.05
C ALA A 53 16.32 7.49 0.03
N TYR A 54 17.02 6.38 -0.24
CA TYR A 54 18.03 5.82 0.66
C TYR A 54 19.19 6.80 0.90
N ASP A 55 19.73 7.39 -0.16
CA ASP A 55 20.86 8.33 -0.08
C ASP A 55 20.45 9.65 0.57
N LEU A 56 19.30 10.22 0.17
CA LEU A 56 18.75 11.43 0.78
C LEU A 56 18.50 11.24 2.27
N THR A 57 17.96 10.07 2.67
CA THR A 57 17.80 9.75 4.09
C THR A 57 19.14 9.76 4.81
N GLY A 58 20.21 9.22 4.20
CA GLY A 58 21.56 9.25 4.76
C GLY A 58 22.13 10.67 4.92
N VAL A 59 21.83 11.58 3.99
CA VAL A 59 22.29 12.98 4.01
C VAL A 59 21.50 13.82 5.02
N ILE A 60 20.18 13.65 5.07
CA ILE A 60 19.28 14.45 5.92
C ILE A 60 19.33 13.99 7.38
N SER A 61 19.45 12.68 7.63
CA SER A 61 19.41 12.12 8.99
C SER A 61 20.39 12.75 9.98
N PRO A 62 21.69 12.96 9.68
CA PRO A 62 22.60 13.60 10.64
C PRO A 62 22.27 15.08 10.94
N LEU A 63 21.57 15.77 10.03
CA LEU A 63 21.14 17.17 10.22
C LEU A 63 19.98 17.27 11.21
N VAL A 64 19.04 16.32 11.14
CA VAL A 64 17.84 16.29 11.99
C VAL A 64 18.08 15.53 13.30
N PHE A 65 18.82 14.42 13.23
CA PHE A 65 19.12 13.53 14.35
C PHE A 65 20.63 13.38 14.51
N LYS A 66 21.26 14.25 15.31
CA LYS A 66 22.71 14.19 15.61
C LYS A 66 23.19 12.80 16.11
N GLY A 67 22.29 12.02 16.72
CA GLY A 67 22.55 10.65 17.15
C GLY A 67 22.80 9.67 16.00
N PHE A 68 22.35 9.96 14.78
CA PHE A 68 22.53 9.11 13.60
C PHE A 68 24.00 8.74 13.35
N ASN A 69 24.92 9.68 13.51
CA ASN A 69 26.35 9.43 13.31
C ASN A 69 26.94 8.40 14.28
N LYS A 70 26.32 8.26 15.47
CA LYS A 70 26.75 7.33 16.51
C LYS A 70 26.17 5.92 16.36
N LEU A 71 25.21 5.73 15.45
CA LEU A 71 24.61 4.43 15.20
C LEU A 71 25.60 3.46 14.56
N GLU A 72 25.45 2.18 14.89
CA GLU A 72 26.18 1.08 14.26
C GLU A 72 25.82 0.99 12.76
N SER A 73 26.70 0.35 11.97
CA SER A 73 26.51 0.20 10.51
C SER A 73 25.17 -0.45 10.16
N VAL A 74 24.79 -1.49 10.90
CA VAL A 74 23.54 -2.23 10.72
C VAL A 74 22.32 -1.34 11.02
N GLN A 75 22.36 -0.57 12.11
CA GLN A 75 21.29 0.36 12.46
C GLN A 75 21.17 1.53 11.46
N LYS A 76 22.30 2.04 10.94
CA LYS A 76 22.28 3.04 9.86
C LYS A 76 21.65 2.48 8.60
N PHE A 77 21.90 1.21 8.30
CA PHE A 77 21.30 0.54 7.14
C PHE A 77 19.78 0.44 7.29
N GLU A 78 19.28 -0.06 8.43
CA GLU A 78 17.83 -0.10 8.73
C GLU A 78 17.21 1.29 8.73
N TRP A 79 17.89 2.27 9.33
CA TRP A 79 17.41 3.64 9.38
C TRP A 79 17.17 4.21 7.98
N LYS A 80 18.13 4.00 7.06
CA LYS A 80 18.03 4.45 5.68
C LYS A 80 17.01 3.63 4.87
N ASN A 81 16.90 2.33 5.11
CA ASN A 81 15.87 1.48 4.49
C ASN A 81 14.44 1.94 4.88
N ARG A 82 14.21 2.30 6.14
CA ARG A 82 12.95 2.93 6.59
C ARG A 82 12.67 4.27 5.91
N GLY A 83 13.71 4.96 5.42
CA GLY A 83 13.58 6.16 4.63
C GLY A 83 12.99 5.87 3.25
N ILE A 84 13.39 4.76 2.63
CA ILE A 84 12.82 4.27 1.37
C ILE A 84 11.32 4.01 1.54
N SER A 85 10.93 3.21 2.53
CA SER A 85 9.53 2.86 2.77
C SER A 85 8.67 4.06 3.14
N THR A 86 9.23 5.03 3.89
CA THR A 86 8.54 6.30 4.18
C THR A 86 8.28 7.11 2.91
N PHE A 87 9.26 7.24 2.02
CA PHE A 87 9.10 7.98 0.77
C PHE A 87 8.06 7.33 -0.13
N HIS A 88 8.17 6.01 -0.34
CA HIS A 88 7.23 5.27 -1.15
C HIS A 88 5.80 5.36 -0.61
N ALA A 89 5.62 5.18 0.69
CA ALA A 89 4.31 5.26 1.34
C ALA A 89 3.63 6.62 1.12
N LEU A 90 4.35 7.73 1.25
CA LEU A 90 3.81 9.06 0.96
C LEU A 90 3.46 9.21 -0.52
N PHE A 91 4.35 8.76 -1.42
CA PHE A 91 4.13 8.80 -2.86
C PHE A 91 2.86 8.05 -3.27
N VAL A 92 2.69 6.80 -2.82
CA VAL A 92 1.50 6.01 -3.18
C VAL A 92 0.25 6.46 -2.45
N ALA A 93 0.34 6.95 -1.21
CA ALA A 93 -0.83 7.50 -0.53
C ALA A 93 -1.39 8.73 -1.27
N ILE A 94 -0.52 9.63 -1.73
CA ILE A 94 -0.92 10.80 -2.54
C ILE A 94 -1.49 10.35 -3.89
N ALA A 95 -0.83 9.42 -4.58
CA ALA A 95 -1.30 8.93 -5.87
C ALA A 95 -2.64 8.19 -5.76
N SER A 96 -2.79 7.31 -4.77
CA SER A 96 -4.06 6.64 -4.46
C SER A 96 -5.16 7.64 -4.13
N TYR A 97 -4.88 8.65 -3.31
CA TYR A 97 -5.85 9.70 -3.00
C TYR A 97 -6.30 10.42 -4.27
N TYR A 98 -5.35 10.79 -5.14
CA TYR A 98 -5.66 11.42 -6.41
C TYR A 98 -6.57 10.54 -7.28
N PHE A 99 -6.22 9.26 -7.49
CA PHE A 99 -7.03 8.40 -8.36
C PHE A 99 -8.39 8.05 -7.79
N LEU A 100 -8.47 7.77 -6.47
CA LEU A 100 -9.71 7.34 -5.82
C LEU A 100 -10.70 8.47 -5.58
N PHE A 101 -10.24 9.72 -5.43
CA PHE A 101 -11.11 10.81 -4.97
C PHE A 101 -11.10 12.06 -5.85
N VAL A 102 -10.04 12.30 -6.61
CA VAL A 102 -9.85 13.56 -7.36
C VAL A 102 -10.02 13.35 -8.86
N SER A 103 -9.47 12.27 -9.40
CA SER A 103 -9.59 11.93 -10.81
C SER A 103 -10.94 11.27 -11.12
N ASN A 104 -11.39 11.39 -12.37
CA ASN A 104 -12.59 10.69 -12.83
C ASN A 104 -12.34 9.19 -13.15
N LEU A 105 -11.11 8.68 -12.96
CA LEU A 105 -10.75 7.31 -13.36
C LEU A 105 -11.65 6.26 -12.71
N PHE A 106 -12.03 6.48 -11.46
CA PHE A 106 -12.84 5.56 -10.67
C PHE A 106 -14.19 6.17 -10.26
N ASP A 107 -14.74 7.11 -11.04
CA ASP A 107 -16.06 7.67 -10.77
C ASP A 107 -17.17 6.67 -11.12
N GLU A 108 -17.90 6.19 -10.11
CA GLU A 108 -19.01 5.24 -10.28
C GLU A 108 -20.18 5.78 -11.13
N HIS A 109 -20.29 7.10 -11.30
CA HIS A 109 -21.34 7.69 -12.15
C HIS A 109 -20.99 7.64 -13.64
N ASP A 110 -19.72 7.43 -13.99
CA ASP A 110 -19.33 7.18 -15.36
C ASP A 110 -19.82 5.78 -15.76
N GLN A 111 -20.69 5.70 -16.76
CA GLN A 111 -21.30 4.45 -17.24
C GLN A 111 -20.65 3.92 -18.52
N GLN A 112 -19.41 4.32 -18.85
CA GLN A 112 -18.76 3.77 -20.06
C GLN A 112 -18.16 2.38 -19.83
N GLU A 113 -17.65 2.10 -18.63
CA GLU A 113 -16.98 0.83 -18.32
C GLU A 113 -17.11 0.49 -16.82
N PHE A 114 -17.16 -0.80 -16.45
CA PHE A 114 -17.14 -1.20 -15.05
C PHE A 114 -15.83 -0.79 -14.36
N ILE A 115 -15.92 -0.33 -13.10
CA ILE A 115 -14.77 0.16 -12.31
C ILE A 115 -13.63 -0.86 -12.23
N ILE A 116 -13.98 -2.16 -12.31
CA ILE A 116 -13.04 -3.27 -12.26
C ILE A 116 -12.11 -3.35 -13.48
N TYR A 117 -12.47 -2.75 -14.62
CA TYR A 117 -11.66 -2.75 -15.85
C TYR A 117 -10.91 -1.44 -16.09
N ARG A 118 -11.19 -0.41 -15.29
CA ARG A 118 -10.63 0.91 -15.54
C ARG A 118 -9.16 1.00 -15.16
N SER A 119 -8.39 1.54 -16.09
CA SER A 119 -6.97 1.84 -15.92
C SER A 119 -6.56 3.01 -16.82
N SER A 120 -5.39 3.59 -16.55
CA SER A 120 -4.79 4.66 -17.35
C SER A 120 -3.28 4.46 -17.43
N ALA A 121 -2.63 5.13 -18.38
CA ALA A 121 -1.16 5.11 -18.46
C ALA A 121 -0.52 5.58 -17.14
N SER A 122 -1.05 6.64 -16.53
CA SER A 122 -0.55 7.15 -15.25
C SER A 122 -0.76 6.18 -14.10
N SER A 123 -1.93 5.54 -14.00
CA SER A 123 -2.19 4.56 -12.95
C SER A 123 -1.31 3.32 -13.10
N ASN A 124 -1.09 2.85 -14.34
CA ASN A 124 -0.13 1.81 -14.68
C ASN A 124 1.30 2.18 -14.23
N THR A 125 1.75 3.41 -14.51
CA THR A 125 3.07 3.90 -14.10
C THR A 125 3.22 3.87 -12.58
N ILE A 126 2.24 4.34 -11.81
CA ILE A 126 2.31 4.31 -10.33
C ILE A 126 2.38 2.88 -9.80
N LEU A 127 1.56 1.97 -10.32
CA LEU A 127 1.58 0.56 -9.91
C LEU A 127 2.93 -0.10 -10.27
N ALA A 128 3.46 0.16 -11.46
CA ALA A 128 4.75 -0.37 -11.90
C ALA A 128 5.93 0.22 -11.10
N MET A 129 5.91 1.52 -10.77
CA MET A 129 6.88 2.11 -9.84
C MET A 129 6.80 1.47 -8.45
N SER A 130 5.59 1.18 -7.98
CA SER A 130 5.37 0.49 -6.70
C SER A 130 5.93 -0.92 -6.72
N LEU A 131 5.78 -1.65 -7.82
CA LEU A 131 6.42 -2.96 -8.01
C LEU A 131 7.94 -2.86 -7.91
N GLY A 132 8.57 -1.84 -8.50
CA GLY A 132 10.01 -1.58 -8.36
C GLY A 132 10.45 -1.30 -6.92
N TYR A 133 9.62 -0.59 -6.15
CA TYR A 133 9.82 -0.41 -4.71
C TYR A 133 9.74 -1.74 -3.95
N PHE A 134 8.64 -2.49 -4.09
CA PHE A 134 8.45 -3.73 -3.35
C PHE A 134 9.56 -4.74 -3.65
N LEU A 135 10.04 -4.81 -4.89
CA LEU A 135 11.16 -5.64 -5.28
C LEU A 135 12.47 -5.20 -4.58
N SER A 136 12.74 -3.89 -4.56
CA SER A 136 13.95 -3.34 -3.93
C SER A 136 13.94 -3.57 -2.42
N ASP A 137 12.82 -3.30 -1.76
CA ASP A 137 12.69 -3.43 -0.31
C ASP A 137 12.73 -4.90 0.11
N LEU A 138 12.05 -5.79 -0.62
CA LEU A 138 12.13 -7.23 -0.39
C LEU A 138 13.55 -7.77 -0.56
N THR A 139 14.28 -7.29 -1.56
CA THR A 139 15.68 -7.69 -1.77
C THR A 139 16.54 -7.31 -0.56
N MET A 140 16.35 -6.10 -0.01
CA MET A 140 17.06 -5.66 1.20
C MET A 140 16.65 -6.48 2.43
N ILE A 141 15.35 -6.78 2.60
CA ILE A 141 14.83 -7.61 3.69
C ILE A 141 15.46 -9.01 3.66
N ILE A 142 15.52 -9.65 2.49
CA ILE A 142 16.14 -10.97 2.33
C ILE A 142 17.64 -10.91 2.62
N TRP A 143 18.33 -9.91 2.08
CA TRP A 143 19.78 -9.75 2.26
C TRP A 143 20.18 -9.54 3.72
N MET A 144 19.37 -8.80 4.47
CA MET A 144 19.61 -8.49 5.89
C MET A 144 18.69 -9.29 6.82
N TYR A 145 18.16 -10.44 6.39
CA TYR A 145 17.29 -11.25 7.23
C TYR A 145 18.06 -11.82 8.43
N PRO A 146 17.52 -11.79 9.66
CA PRO A 146 16.19 -11.30 10.07
C PRO A 146 16.18 -9.85 10.60
N THR A 147 17.24 -9.07 10.42
CA THR A 147 17.41 -7.75 11.01
C THR A 147 16.38 -6.72 10.52
N LEU A 148 16.12 -6.65 9.22
CA LEU A 148 15.18 -5.66 8.67
C LEU A 148 13.70 -6.07 8.82
N GLY A 149 13.42 -7.35 8.92
CA GLY A 149 12.04 -7.85 8.98
C GLY A 149 11.96 -9.35 9.11
N GLY A 150 10.88 -9.80 9.73
CA GLY A 150 10.50 -11.21 9.81
C GLY A 150 9.76 -11.72 8.57
N PRO A 151 9.35 -13.00 8.57
CA PRO A 151 8.65 -13.65 7.46
C PRO A 151 7.34 -12.92 7.08
N GLU A 152 6.71 -12.21 8.01
CA GLU A 152 5.52 -11.41 7.73
C GLU A 152 5.78 -10.29 6.72
N TYR A 153 6.97 -9.68 6.71
CA TYR A 153 7.31 -8.66 5.72
C TYR A 153 7.50 -9.28 4.34
N VAL A 154 8.12 -10.46 4.26
CA VAL A 154 8.27 -11.21 3.00
C VAL A 154 6.89 -11.54 2.42
N PHE A 155 5.97 -12.01 3.26
CA PHE A 155 4.60 -12.32 2.85
C PHE A 155 3.83 -11.06 2.40
N HIS A 156 3.91 -9.97 3.17
CA HIS A 156 3.31 -8.67 2.80
C HIS A 156 3.78 -8.19 1.41
N HIS A 157 5.09 -8.21 1.17
CA HIS A 157 5.69 -7.77 -0.08
C HIS A 157 5.31 -8.70 -1.24
N GLY A 158 5.37 -10.02 -1.02
CA GLY A 158 4.98 -11.02 -2.02
C GLY A 158 3.53 -10.88 -2.46
N LEU A 159 2.61 -10.75 -1.50
CA LEU A 159 1.18 -10.52 -1.76
C LEU A 159 0.95 -9.21 -2.53
N SER A 160 1.62 -8.13 -2.12
CA SER A 160 1.49 -6.81 -2.77
C SER A 160 1.97 -6.84 -4.21
N MET A 161 3.13 -7.46 -4.47
CA MET A 161 3.64 -7.62 -5.84
C MET A 161 2.75 -8.49 -6.70
N LEU A 162 2.23 -9.60 -6.17
CA LEU A 162 1.33 -10.48 -6.90
C LEU A 162 0.07 -9.75 -7.38
N GLY A 163 -0.57 -8.99 -6.48
CA GLY A 163 -1.77 -8.20 -6.81
C GLY A 163 -1.50 -7.11 -7.85
N ILE A 164 -0.35 -6.43 -7.75
CA ILE A 164 0.08 -5.41 -8.72
C ILE A 164 0.38 -6.03 -10.09
N ILE A 165 1.18 -7.09 -10.14
CA ILE A 165 1.58 -7.76 -11.39
C ILE A 165 0.34 -8.26 -12.14
N GLN A 166 -0.57 -8.96 -11.46
CA GLN A 166 -1.77 -9.47 -12.10
C GLN A 166 -2.63 -8.32 -12.63
N SER A 167 -2.78 -7.24 -11.88
CA SER A 167 -3.56 -6.08 -12.28
C SER A 167 -2.98 -5.34 -13.49
N LEU A 168 -1.65 -5.21 -13.58
CA LEU A 168 -0.98 -4.64 -14.74
C LEU A 168 -1.17 -5.50 -16.00
N ILE A 169 -0.88 -6.80 -15.89
CA ILE A 169 -0.97 -7.75 -17.02
C ILE A 169 -2.41 -7.86 -17.54
N CYS A 170 -3.38 -7.93 -16.62
CA CYS A 170 -4.78 -8.13 -16.98
C CYS A 170 -5.51 -6.83 -17.31
N GLY A 171 -5.01 -5.68 -16.85
CA GLY A 171 -5.72 -4.40 -16.95
C GLY A 171 -6.98 -4.34 -16.07
N GLN A 172 -7.02 -5.12 -14.97
CA GLN A 172 -8.20 -5.24 -14.11
C GLN A 172 -7.85 -4.95 -12.65
N ALA A 173 -8.84 -4.63 -11.83
CA ALA A 173 -8.76 -4.50 -10.38
C ALA A 173 -7.83 -3.38 -9.85
N GLN A 174 -7.49 -2.37 -10.66
CA GLN A 174 -6.63 -1.27 -10.21
C GLN A 174 -7.26 -0.45 -9.07
N PHE A 175 -8.57 -0.23 -9.11
CA PHE A 175 -9.31 0.43 -8.03
C PHE A 175 -8.99 -0.17 -6.65
N TYR A 176 -9.09 -1.50 -6.56
CA TYR A 176 -8.81 -2.25 -5.34
C TYR A 176 -7.33 -2.19 -4.93
N ASN A 177 -6.40 -2.23 -5.90
CA ASN A 177 -4.98 -2.03 -5.62
C ASN A 177 -4.71 -0.63 -5.04
N PHE A 178 -5.33 0.43 -5.56
CA PHE A 178 -5.16 1.78 -5.03
C PHE A 178 -5.76 1.95 -3.62
N ILE A 179 -6.87 1.26 -3.31
CA ILE A 179 -7.39 1.21 -1.93
C ILE A 179 -6.36 0.57 -1.00
N VAL A 180 -5.81 -0.59 -1.37
CA VAL A 180 -4.79 -1.29 -0.56
C VAL A 180 -3.53 -0.43 -0.42
N LEU A 181 -3.03 0.19 -1.49
CA LEU A 181 -1.86 1.07 -1.45
C LEU A 181 -2.10 2.34 -0.62
N PHE A 182 -3.33 2.87 -0.59
CA PHE A 182 -3.64 4.03 0.27
C PHE A 182 -3.40 3.72 1.75
N SER A 183 -3.55 2.46 2.15
CA SER A 183 -3.28 2.05 3.54
C SER A 183 -1.82 2.24 3.96
N GLU A 184 -0.88 2.36 3.02
CA GLU A 184 0.53 2.70 3.29
C GLU A 184 0.73 4.06 3.95
N ILE A 185 -0.29 4.94 3.96
CA ILE A 185 -0.25 6.22 4.70
C ILE A 185 0.11 6.06 6.19
N THR A 186 -0.04 4.86 6.76
CA THR A 186 0.36 4.58 8.15
C THR A 186 1.88 4.39 8.33
N THR A 187 2.59 3.99 7.28
CA THR A 187 4.01 3.59 7.30
C THR A 187 4.96 4.70 7.78
N PRO A 188 4.81 5.98 7.36
CA PRO A 188 5.60 7.09 7.90
C PRO A 188 5.49 7.21 9.43
N PHE A 189 4.30 7.01 10.00
CA PHE A 189 4.13 7.11 11.46
C PHE A 189 4.85 5.98 12.20
N VAL A 190 4.81 4.76 11.66
CA VAL A 190 5.53 3.60 12.20
C VAL A 190 7.04 3.83 12.14
N ASN A 191 7.55 4.35 11.02
CA ASN A 191 8.97 4.63 10.86
C ASN A 191 9.46 5.78 11.75
N ILE A 192 8.68 6.86 11.88
CA ILE A 192 8.97 7.95 12.83
C ILE A 192 9.03 7.41 14.27
N ARG A 193 8.11 6.51 14.65
CA ARG A 193 8.12 5.89 15.97
C ARG A 193 9.43 5.15 16.23
N TRP A 194 9.87 4.38 15.25
CA TRP A 194 11.13 3.63 15.32
C TRP A 194 12.34 4.57 15.39
N TYR A 195 12.38 5.64 14.59
CA TYR A 195 13.46 6.64 14.64
C TYR A 195 13.58 7.28 16.01
N LEU A 196 12.44 7.62 16.64
CA LEU A 196 12.43 8.17 17.99
C LEU A 196 12.89 7.16 19.04
N ASP A 197 12.56 5.87 18.87
CA ASP A 197 13.03 4.81 19.76
C ASP A 197 14.56 4.69 19.72
N VAL A 198 15.11 4.52 18.51
CA VAL A 198 16.55 4.39 18.29
C VAL A 198 17.31 5.65 18.70
N ALA A 199 16.68 6.83 18.60
CA ALA A 199 17.25 8.08 19.09
C ALA A 199 17.13 8.27 20.62
N GLY A 200 16.59 7.29 21.37
CA GLY A 200 16.42 7.37 22.82
C GLY A 200 15.35 8.35 23.28
N LYS A 201 14.39 8.70 22.42
CA LYS A 201 13.36 9.73 22.65
C LYS A 201 12.00 9.18 23.09
N LYS A 202 11.95 7.97 23.67
CA LYS A 202 10.71 7.31 24.14
C LYS A 202 9.90 8.15 25.15
N ASN A 203 10.55 8.96 25.96
CA ASN A 203 9.90 9.78 27.00
C ASN A 203 9.44 11.16 26.48
N SER A 204 9.58 11.45 25.18
CA SER A 204 9.18 12.75 24.62
C SER A 204 7.68 12.82 24.33
N MET A 205 7.09 14.01 24.46
CA MET A 205 5.70 14.27 24.06
C MET A 205 5.46 13.89 22.58
N PHE A 206 6.46 14.12 21.73
CA PHE A 206 6.38 13.76 20.31
C PHE A 206 6.26 12.23 20.09
N TYR A 207 6.94 11.40 20.89
CA TYR A 207 6.79 9.94 20.85
C TYR A 207 5.39 9.48 21.28
N LEU A 208 4.79 10.18 22.27
CA LEU A 208 3.41 9.91 22.70
C LEU A 208 2.41 10.27 21.59
N LEU A 209 2.47 11.50 21.05
CA LEU A 209 1.58 11.96 19.98
C LEU A 209 1.70 11.09 18.73
N ASN A 210 2.92 10.72 18.33
CA ASN A 210 3.13 9.79 17.24
C ASN A 210 2.51 8.41 17.55
N GLY A 211 2.56 7.93 18.79
CA GLY A 211 1.90 6.69 19.19
C GLY A 211 0.38 6.74 19.00
N VAL A 212 -0.25 7.84 19.37
CA VAL A 212 -1.69 8.07 19.11
C VAL A 212 -1.96 8.11 17.60
N ALA A 213 -1.12 8.80 16.82
CA ALA A 213 -1.24 8.85 15.37
C ALA A 213 -1.10 7.47 14.71
N VAL A 214 -0.16 6.63 15.17
CA VAL A 214 -0.03 5.23 14.72
C VAL A 214 -1.32 4.46 15.01
N PHE A 215 -1.87 4.56 16.23
CA PHE A 215 -3.08 3.83 16.60
C PHE A 215 -4.30 4.25 15.76
N VAL A 216 -4.57 5.55 15.70
CA VAL A 216 -5.71 6.11 14.94
C VAL A 216 -5.55 5.84 13.45
N GLY A 217 -4.34 6.05 12.91
CA GLY A 217 -4.02 5.77 11.52
C GLY A 217 -4.21 4.30 11.17
N TRP A 218 -3.79 3.39 12.05
CA TRP A 218 -3.98 1.95 11.84
C TRP A 218 -5.46 1.57 11.81
N LEU A 219 -6.25 2.05 12.78
CA LEU A 219 -7.70 1.81 12.81
C LEU A 219 -8.37 2.33 11.53
N ALA A 220 -8.09 3.57 11.13
CA ALA A 220 -8.71 4.18 9.96
C ALA A 220 -8.28 3.51 8.64
N ALA A 221 -6.98 3.44 8.38
CA ALA A 221 -6.44 3.07 7.07
C ALA A 221 -6.21 1.55 6.90
N ARG A 222 -6.08 0.78 7.98
CA ARG A 222 -5.76 -0.67 7.90
C ARG A 222 -6.89 -1.57 8.42
N VAL A 223 -7.88 -1.02 9.13
CA VAL A 223 -9.09 -1.76 9.57
C VAL A 223 -10.34 -1.24 8.86
N ILE A 224 -10.73 0.03 9.08
CA ILE A 224 -11.97 0.60 8.52
C ILE A 224 -11.91 0.63 6.98
N LEU A 225 -10.78 1.03 6.40
CA LEU A 225 -10.60 1.02 4.94
C LEU A 225 -10.74 -0.38 4.33
N PHE A 226 -10.29 -1.43 5.02
CA PHE A 226 -10.44 -2.80 4.56
C PHE A 226 -11.88 -3.31 4.72
N ILE A 227 -12.61 -2.88 5.75
CA ILE A 227 -14.06 -3.11 5.83
C ILE A 227 -14.75 -2.48 4.60
N PHE A 228 -14.42 -1.23 4.29
CA PHE A 228 -14.93 -0.57 3.09
C PHE A 228 -14.58 -1.34 1.81
N PHE A 229 -13.32 -1.79 1.67
CA PHE A 229 -12.88 -2.62 0.55
C PHE A 229 -13.80 -3.83 0.34
N PHE A 230 -14.05 -4.62 1.39
CA PHE A 230 -14.86 -5.82 1.28
C PHE A 230 -16.34 -5.52 1.03
N LEU A 231 -16.87 -4.45 1.62
CA LEU A 231 -18.25 -4.02 1.36
C LEU A 231 -18.43 -3.56 -0.09
N HIS A 232 -17.48 -2.79 -0.63
CA HIS A 232 -17.50 -2.38 -2.04
C HIS A 232 -17.39 -3.61 -2.95
N MET A 233 -16.49 -4.55 -2.65
CA MET A 233 -16.36 -5.79 -3.42
C MET A 233 -17.63 -6.65 -3.37
N PHE A 234 -18.30 -6.72 -2.23
CA PHE A 234 -19.55 -7.49 -2.06
C PHE A 234 -20.72 -6.85 -2.83
N THR A 235 -20.87 -5.53 -2.73
CA THR A 235 -21.91 -4.78 -3.47
C THR A 235 -21.68 -4.77 -4.97
N HIS A 236 -20.43 -4.91 -5.42
CA HIS A 236 -20.04 -4.98 -6.83
C HIS A 236 -19.67 -6.41 -7.28
N LEU A 237 -20.21 -7.44 -6.62
CA LEU A 237 -19.85 -8.83 -6.87
C LEU A 237 -20.09 -9.24 -8.32
N ASP A 238 -21.11 -8.68 -8.98
CA ASP A 238 -21.43 -8.96 -10.37
C ASP A 238 -20.34 -8.46 -11.34
N GLN A 239 -19.64 -7.37 -10.99
CA GLN A 239 -18.47 -6.90 -11.75
C GLN A 239 -17.23 -7.76 -11.44
N VAL A 240 -17.03 -8.08 -10.16
CA VAL A 240 -15.88 -8.88 -9.69
C VAL A 240 -15.88 -10.28 -10.33
N LYS A 241 -17.06 -10.90 -10.48
CA LYS A 241 -17.23 -12.21 -11.16
C LYS A 241 -16.86 -12.20 -12.64
N GLN A 242 -16.82 -11.03 -13.29
CA GLN A 242 -16.45 -10.91 -14.71
C GLN A 242 -14.93 -10.73 -14.91
N THR A 243 -14.14 -10.72 -13.84
CA THR A 243 -12.66 -10.70 -13.94
C THR A 243 -12.11 -12.05 -14.38
N TYR A 244 -10.85 -12.08 -14.80
CA TYR A 244 -10.17 -13.35 -14.99
C TYR A 244 -10.13 -14.15 -13.70
N TRP A 245 -10.22 -15.47 -13.81
CA TRP A 245 -10.23 -16.38 -12.66
C TRP A 245 -9.08 -16.12 -11.67
N THR A 246 -7.89 -15.83 -12.18
CA THR A 246 -6.72 -15.50 -11.35
C THR A 246 -6.90 -14.20 -10.57
N ILE A 247 -7.48 -13.17 -11.18
CA ILE A 247 -7.80 -11.89 -10.52
C ILE A 247 -8.90 -12.10 -9.48
N PHE A 248 -9.95 -12.85 -9.83
CA PHE A 248 -11.03 -13.18 -8.90
C PHE A 248 -10.50 -13.87 -7.64
N CYS A 249 -9.68 -14.92 -7.80
CA CYS A 249 -9.04 -15.60 -6.66
C CYS A 249 -8.16 -14.66 -5.84
N SER A 250 -7.38 -13.80 -6.50
CA SER A 250 -6.50 -12.85 -5.81
C SER A 250 -7.26 -11.77 -5.05
N LEU A 251 -8.36 -11.25 -5.59
CA LEU A 251 -9.23 -10.28 -4.90
C LEU A 251 -9.86 -10.85 -3.63
N LEU A 252 -10.11 -12.16 -3.58
CA LEU A 252 -10.60 -12.82 -2.38
C LEU A 252 -9.49 -13.14 -1.38
N THR A 253 -8.33 -13.60 -1.86
CA THR A 253 -7.27 -14.16 -0.99
C THR A 253 -6.27 -13.12 -0.50
N ILE A 254 -5.78 -12.24 -1.37
CA ILE A 254 -4.73 -11.27 -1.03
C ILE A 254 -5.22 -10.25 0.01
N PRO A 255 -6.34 -9.53 -0.18
CA PRO A 255 -6.84 -8.58 0.81
C PRO A 255 -7.22 -9.25 2.13
N SER A 256 -7.70 -10.49 2.10
CA SER A 256 -8.00 -11.27 3.31
C SER A 256 -6.72 -11.58 4.10
N GLY A 257 -5.65 -12.01 3.43
CA GLY A 257 -4.34 -12.21 4.04
C GLY A 257 -3.80 -10.93 4.68
N LEU A 258 -3.84 -9.81 3.95
CA LEU A 258 -3.42 -8.51 4.46
C LEU A 258 -4.29 -8.05 5.65
N THR A 259 -5.59 -8.33 5.64
CA THR A 259 -6.50 -8.00 6.75
C THR A 259 -6.14 -8.77 8.02
N ILE A 260 -5.87 -10.07 7.91
CA ILE A 260 -5.46 -10.90 9.05
C ILE A 260 -4.18 -10.32 9.67
N MET A 261 -3.21 -9.95 8.84
CA MET A 261 -1.98 -9.30 9.31
C MET A 261 -2.26 -7.95 9.99
N ASN A 262 -3.11 -7.13 9.39
CA ASN A 262 -3.48 -5.82 9.94
C ASN A 262 -4.17 -5.95 11.30
N LEU A 263 -5.06 -6.93 11.47
CA LEU A 263 -5.73 -7.20 12.74
C LEU A 263 -4.75 -7.71 13.81
N PHE A 264 -3.82 -8.59 13.43
CA PHE A 264 -2.77 -9.07 14.33
C PHE A 264 -1.90 -7.92 14.86
N TRP A 265 -1.46 -7.02 13.99
CA TRP A 265 -0.67 -5.85 14.38
C TRP A 265 -1.50 -4.82 15.16
N PHE A 266 -2.77 -4.64 14.83
CA PHE A 266 -3.67 -3.79 15.60
C PHE A 266 -3.83 -4.30 17.03
N TRP A 267 -4.04 -5.61 17.20
CA TRP A 267 -4.11 -6.26 18.51
C TRP A 267 -2.82 -6.03 19.32
N LYS A 268 -1.65 -6.17 18.70
CA LYS A 268 -0.36 -5.85 19.35
C LYS A 268 -0.27 -4.39 19.80
N ASN A 269 -0.80 -3.45 19.01
CA ASN A 269 -0.84 -2.04 19.40
C ASN A 269 -1.74 -1.83 20.63
N CYS A 270 -2.92 -2.47 20.70
CA CYS A 270 -3.81 -2.41 21.85
C CYS A 270 -3.12 -2.91 23.14
N GLN A 271 -2.48 -4.08 23.09
CA GLN A 271 -1.76 -4.64 24.24
C GLN A 271 -0.67 -3.69 24.77
N ARG A 272 0.01 -2.97 23.88
CA ARG A 272 1.07 -2.04 24.24
C ARG A 272 0.53 -0.78 24.94
N ILE A 273 -0.70 -0.38 24.63
CA ILE A 273 -1.39 0.72 25.32
C ILE A 273 -1.80 0.27 26.73
N ASP A 274 -2.40 -0.91 26.87
CA ASP A 274 -2.81 -1.46 28.17
C ASP A 274 -1.64 -1.62 29.14
N GLN A 275 -0.50 -2.11 28.65
CA GLN A 275 0.71 -2.23 29.47
C GLN A 275 1.24 -0.87 29.96
N ASN A 276 1.07 0.19 29.18
CA ASN A 276 1.53 1.52 29.56
C ASN A 276 0.56 2.20 30.52
N SER A 277 -0.76 2.02 30.38
CA SER A 277 -1.74 2.56 31.33
C SER A 277 -1.59 1.93 32.71
N HIS A 278 -1.32 0.62 32.79
CA HIS A 278 -1.04 -0.06 34.05
C HIS A 278 0.26 0.37 34.73
N LYS A 279 1.25 0.88 33.98
CA LYS A 279 2.48 1.44 34.57
C LYS A 279 2.26 2.83 35.16
N VAL A 280 1.46 3.67 34.50
CA VAL A 280 1.12 5.02 34.99
C VAL A 280 0.29 4.96 36.27
N HIS A 281 -0.58 3.98 36.44
CA HIS A 281 -1.38 3.82 37.66
C HIS A 281 -0.61 3.20 38.85
N LYS A 282 0.64 2.75 38.66
CA LYS A 282 1.49 2.18 39.72
C LYS A 282 2.61 3.11 40.19
N THR A 283 2.71 4.30 39.63
CA THR A 283 3.64 5.39 40.00
C THR A 283 2.88 6.55 40.58
#